data_AF-A0A2W6W6A7-F1
#
_entry.id   AF-A0A2W6W6A7-F1
#
_cell.length_a   1.000
_cell.length_b   1.000
_cell.length_c   1.000
_cell.angle_alpha   90.00
_cell.angle_beta   90.00
_cell.angle_gamma   90.00
#
_symmetry.space_group_name_H-M   'P 1'
#
loop_
_entity.id
_entity.type
_entity.pdbx_description
1 polymer ?
#
loop_
_entity_poly.entity_id
_entity_poly.type
_entity_poly.pdbx_seq_one_letter_code
_entity_poly.pdbx_strand_id
1 'polypeptide(L)'
;MADGDSTGAGTGIALALSGGGSRAMAFHLGCLRALRNAGLLDRITVISSVSGGSVLAALYCHTPGDFGAFEAKVRALLRRGFVRPTIWKMLNSAEGAKALFYFLVIAGDRLTAFLVNQLLALLHIRARTRIGWLKQSLILRRASRTTILRKVFSSIFAGKPLSALRSDRPKLIIVACELQTKSAFYFSADQVASWRFGLASPDDIEIAAAVSASAAYPLALPAIDHRISFTSKDGVVSKRRVILTDGGVYDNLGLAPLWPDRDASISYHVSQYSRIIACRAGYGLEAAPAPSLAAARLTAVFESIFARAQNFAIKRLFDLKAMGAIDDFLHPYLGQKDERLAYPPDDMISADEVAGYPTDFSAMPDDWIERLVKRGEQVTHALLAEHWSSFTAKLDSDNKSRPSEKSPGHGDA
;
A
#
# COMPACT_ATOMS: atom_id res chain seq x y z
N MET A 1 8.07 -12.75 -26.92
CA MET A 1 8.85 -11.75 -27.65
C MET A 1 8.61 -10.42 -26.96
N ALA A 2 9.60 -9.95 -26.20
CA ALA A 2 9.57 -8.65 -25.56
C ALA A 2 10.45 -7.75 -26.43
N ASP A 3 9.83 -6.81 -27.14
CA ASP A 3 10.59 -5.75 -27.78
C ASP A 3 11.22 -4.90 -26.69
N GLY A 4 12.55 -5.00 -26.62
CA GLY A 4 13.38 -4.05 -25.90
C GLY A 4 13.42 -2.77 -26.72
N ASP A 5 12.70 -1.76 -26.24
CA ASP A 5 12.98 -0.38 -26.61
C ASP A 5 13.72 0.27 -25.44
N SER A 6 15.05 0.24 -25.52
CA SER A 6 15.94 0.96 -24.63
C SER A 6 16.38 2.25 -25.33
N THR A 7 15.83 3.40 -24.91
CA THR A 7 16.42 4.78 -24.93
C THR A 7 15.37 5.91 -24.91
N GLY A 8 14.28 5.77 -24.15
CA GLY A 8 13.39 6.90 -23.83
C GLY A 8 13.01 6.89 -22.36
N ALA A 9 13.30 7.96 -21.62
CA ALA A 9 12.70 8.17 -20.31
C ALA A 9 11.17 8.06 -20.46
N GLY A 10 10.55 7.07 -19.82
CA GLY A 10 9.11 6.84 -19.98
C GLY A 10 8.31 8.10 -19.64
N THR A 11 7.36 8.51 -20.47
CA THR A 11 6.75 9.86 -20.40
C THR A 11 5.71 10.07 -19.30
N GLY A 12 5.53 9.10 -18.39
CA GLY A 12 4.46 9.09 -17.39
C GLY A 12 4.89 9.54 -15.99
N ILE A 13 3.94 10.09 -15.23
CA ILE A 13 4.12 10.39 -13.80
C ILE A 13 3.65 9.17 -12.98
N ALA A 14 4.51 8.66 -12.11
CA ALA A 14 4.15 7.62 -11.16
C ALA A 14 3.83 8.21 -9.78
N LEU A 15 2.82 7.66 -9.11
CA LEU A 15 2.46 8.02 -7.74
C LEU A 15 2.69 6.85 -6.80
N ALA A 16 3.40 7.08 -5.70
CA ALA A 16 3.61 6.13 -4.62
C ALA A 16 2.87 6.62 -3.36
N LEU A 17 2.00 5.78 -2.80
CA LEU A 17 1.21 6.08 -1.59
C LEU A 17 1.60 5.14 -0.45
N SER A 18 2.35 5.69 0.52
CA SER A 18 2.88 4.89 1.62
C SER A 18 1.81 4.32 2.57
N GLY A 19 2.22 3.34 3.38
CA GLY A 19 1.43 2.86 4.50
C GLY A 19 1.28 3.85 5.66
N GLY A 20 0.40 3.50 6.62
CA GLY A 20 0.10 4.34 7.79
C GLY A 20 -1.36 4.33 8.26
N GLY A 21 -2.15 3.29 7.95
CA GLY A 21 -3.55 3.17 8.42
C GLY A 21 -4.48 4.27 7.92
N SER A 22 -5.51 4.62 8.70
CA SER A 22 -6.46 5.70 8.41
C SER A 22 -5.76 7.06 8.26
N ARG A 23 -4.65 7.30 8.98
CA ARG A 23 -3.85 8.54 8.83
C ARG A 23 -3.31 8.69 7.41
N ALA A 24 -2.78 7.61 6.85
CA ALA A 24 -2.30 7.61 5.47
C ALA A 24 -3.42 7.90 4.47
N MET A 25 -4.61 7.32 4.67
CA MET A 25 -5.76 7.62 3.83
C MET A 25 -6.11 9.11 3.83
N ALA A 26 -6.15 9.75 5.01
CA ALA A 26 -6.48 11.17 5.13
C ALA A 26 -5.40 12.07 4.52
N PHE A 27 -4.13 11.86 4.86
CA PHE A 27 -3.02 12.65 4.31
C PHE A 27 -2.95 12.53 2.78
N HIS A 28 -3.00 11.29 2.25
CA HIS A 28 -2.93 11.06 0.81
C HIS A 28 -4.15 11.58 0.06
N LEU A 29 -5.34 11.64 0.67
CA LEU A 29 -6.51 12.30 0.07
C LEU A 29 -6.22 13.79 -0.18
N GLY A 30 -5.54 14.44 0.76
CA GLY A 30 -5.02 15.81 0.60
C GLY A 30 -4.03 15.93 -0.56
N CYS A 31 -3.07 15.01 -0.65
CA CYS A 31 -2.12 14.96 -1.77
C CYS A 31 -2.84 14.83 -3.12
N LEU A 32 -3.81 13.91 -3.24
CA LEU A 32 -4.59 13.75 -4.47
C LEU A 32 -5.39 15.01 -4.82
N ARG A 33 -5.93 15.72 -3.83
CA ARG A 33 -6.63 16.99 -4.03
C ARG A 33 -5.70 18.06 -4.60
N ALA A 34 -4.49 18.21 -4.05
CA ALA A 34 -3.50 19.13 -4.59
C ALA A 34 -3.06 18.77 -6.02
N LEU A 35 -2.84 17.49 -6.30
CA LEU A 35 -2.49 17.03 -7.66
C LEU A 35 -3.63 17.26 -8.65
N ARG A 36 -4.89 17.11 -8.22
CA ARG A 36 -6.06 17.45 -9.05
C ARG A 36 -6.11 18.95 -9.34
N ASN A 37 -5.96 19.78 -8.31
CA ASN A 37 -6.00 21.24 -8.43
C ASN A 37 -4.88 21.76 -9.36
N ALA A 38 -3.73 21.08 -9.40
CA ALA A 38 -2.62 21.38 -10.29
C ALA A 38 -2.73 20.73 -11.70
N GLY A 39 -3.85 20.08 -12.03
CA GLY A 39 -4.04 19.42 -13.33
C GLY A 39 -3.14 18.20 -13.58
N LEU A 40 -2.51 17.66 -12.53
CA LEU A 40 -1.56 16.55 -12.60
C LEU A 40 -2.20 15.18 -12.35
N LEU A 41 -3.33 15.11 -11.63
CA LEU A 41 -3.94 13.84 -11.26
C LEU A 41 -4.28 12.97 -12.48
N ASP A 42 -4.73 13.58 -13.58
CA ASP A 42 -5.06 12.87 -14.84
C ASP A 42 -3.82 12.51 -15.67
N ARG A 43 -2.63 12.99 -15.28
CA ARG A 43 -1.33 12.64 -15.90
C ARG A 43 -0.63 11.48 -15.20
N ILE A 44 -1.15 11.05 -14.05
CA ILE A 44 -0.61 9.90 -13.30
C ILE A 44 -0.96 8.63 -14.07
N THR A 45 0.03 7.87 -14.48
CA THR A 45 -0.18 6.63 -15.26
C THR A 45 -0.26 5.39 -14.37
N VAL A 46 0.38 5.44 -13.20
CA VAL A 46 0.42 4.36 -12.22
C VAL A 46 0.30 4.90 -10.80
N ILE A 47 -0.40 4.16 -9.95
CA ILE A 47 -0.38 4.32 -8.50
C ILE A 47 0.17 3.03 -7.90
N SER A 48 1.29 3.11 -7.18
CA SER A 48 1.78 2.05 -6.32
C SER A 48 1.43 2.37 -4.87
N SER A 49 0.84 1.42 -4.15
CA SER A 49 0.25 1.70 -2.84
C SER A 49 0.54 0.62 -1.80
N VAL A 50 0.61 1.04 -0.54
CA VAL A 50 0.89 0.18 0.61
C VAL A 50 -0.11 0.44 1.73
N SER A 51 -0.61 -0.62 2.38
CA SER A 51 -1.41 -0.56 3.62
C SER A 51 -2.59 0.43 3.54
N GLY A 52 -2.66 1.42 4.43
CA GLY A 52 -3.66 2.49 4.38
C GLY A 52 -3.70 3.24 3.04
N GLY A 53 -2.54 3.45 2.39
CA GLY A 53 -2.46 3.99 1.04
C GLY A 53 -3.17 3.11 0.01
N SER A 54 -3.12 1.77 0.17
CA SER A 54 -3.85 0.82 -0.69
C SER A 54 -5.36 0.91 -0.53
N VAL A 55 -5.86 1.23 0.67
CA VAL A 55 -7.29 1.46 0.88
C VAL A 55 -7.75 2.67 0.08
N LEU A 56 -7.04 3.80 0.19
CA LEU A 56 -7.35 5.02 -0.55
C LEU A 56 -7.23 4.82 -2.07
N ALA A 57 -6.11 4.23 -2.53
CA ALA A 57 -5.84 4.03 -3.95
C ALA A 57 -6.88 3.10 -4.60
N ALA A 58 -7.25 2.01 -3.92
CA ALA A 58 -8.32 1.14 -4.37
C ALA A 58 -9.67 1.85 -4.40
N LEU A 59 -9.99 2.70 -3.42
CA LEU A 59 -11.20 3.52 -3.44
C LEU A 59 -11.22 4.47 -4.63
N TYR A 60 -10.09 5.10 -4.97
CA TYR A 60 -9.98 5.98 -6.13
C TYR A 60 -10.17 5.22 -7.46
N CYS A 61 -9.59 4.03 -7.57
CA CYS A 61 -9.65 3.20 -8.78
C CYS A 61 -10.95 2.38 -8.90
N HIS A 62 -11.77 2.31 -7.85
CA HIS A 62 -13.01 1.53 -7.84
C HIS A 62 -14.29 2.39 -7.79
N THR A 63 -14.27 3.51 -7.05
CA THR A 63 -15.48 4.27 -6.77
C THR A 63 -16.01 4.93 -8.06
N PRO A 64 -17.30 4.73 -8.39
CA PRO A 64 -17.89 5.39 -9.55
C PRO A 64 -18.07 6.89 -9.31
N GLY A 65 -18.09 7.66 -10.40
CA GLY A 65 -18.30 9.10 -10.37
C GLY A 65 -17.01 9.91 -10.41
N ASP A 66 -17.14 11.18 -10.07
CA ASP A 66 -16.05 12.15 -10.10
C ASP A 66 -15.20 12.10 -8.81
N PHE A 67 -14.22 13.00 -8.73
CA PHE A 67 -13.36 13.12 -7.56
C PHE A 67 -14.14 13.50 -6.28
N GLY A 68 -15.21 14.28 -6.39
CA GLY A 68 -16.03 14.71 -5.25
C GLY A 68 -16.77 13.54 -4.61
N ALA A 69 -17.37 12.65 -5.43
CA ALA A 69 -17.99 11.42 -4.96
C ALA A 69 -16.99 10.48 -4.26
N PHE A 70 -15.78 10.36 -4.82
CA PHE A 70 -14.66 9.65 -4.19
C PHE A 70 -14.28 10.26 -2.83
N GLU A 71 -14.06 11.57 -2.77
CA GLU A 71 -13.67 12.28 -1.55
C GLU A 71 -14.73 12.14 -0.45
N ALA A 72 -16.00 12.33 -0.78
CA ALA A 72 -17.12 12.17 0.15
C ALA A 72 -17.16 10.75 0.74
N LYS A 73 -16.98 9.73 -0.11
CA LYS A 73 -16.93 8.33 0.33
C LYS A 73 -15.73 8.05 1.24
N VAL A 74 -14.55 8.58 0.94
CA VAL A 74 -13.35 8.42 1.78
C VAL A 74 -13.57 9.05 3.14
N ARG A 75 -14.04 10.30 3.21
CA ARG A 75 -14.31 11.00 4.47
C ARG A 75 -15.36 10.27 5.32
N ALA A 76 -16.43 9.76 4.71
CA ALA A 76 -17.42 8.95 5.41
C ALA A 76 -16.83 7.65 6.00
N LEU A 77 -15.93 6.99 5.27
CA LEU A 77 -15.24 5.79 5.76
C LEU A 77 -14.25 6.11 6.88
N LEU A 78 -13.53 7.23 6.80
CA LEU A 78 -12.63 7.70 7.87
C LEU A 78 -13.40 7.98 9.16
N ARG A 79 -14.53 8.70 9.08
CA ARG A 79 -15.42 8.96 10.24
C ARG A 79 -15.92 7.67 10.88
N ARG A 80 -16.31 6.70 10.06
CA ARG A 80 -16.83 5.42 10.54
C ARG A 80 -15.73 4.54 11.14
N GLY A 81 -14.52 4.60 10.57
CA GLY A 81 -13.44 3.65 10.80
C GLY A 81 -13.81 2.23 10.35
N PHE A 82 -12.85 1.31 10.50
CA PHE A 82 -13.01 -0.09 10.14
C PHE A 82 -13.01 -1.03 11.36
N VAL A 83 -12.51 -0.58 12.52
CA VAL A 83 -12.45 -1.37 13.76
C VAL A 83 -13.85 -1.77 14.24
N ARG A 84 -14.77 -0.80 14.44
CA ARG A 84 -16.13 -1.08 14.92
C ARG A 84 -16.92 -1.99 13.97
N PRO A 85 -16.93 -1.76 12.64
CA PRO A 85 -17.49 -2.71 11.69
C PRO A 85 -16.88 -4.11 11.76
N THR A 86 -15.56 -4.21 11.97
CA THR A 86 -14.85 -5.50 12.10
C THR A 86 -15.29 -6.24 13.37
N ILE A 87 -15.39 -5.56 14.51
CA ILE A 87 -15.89 -6.14 15.76
C ILE A 87 -17.34 -6.60 15.59
N TRP A 88 -18.19 -5.76 15.00
CA TRP A 88 -19.59 -6.14 14.77
C TRP A 88 -19.70 -7.35 13.84
N LYS A 89 -18.87 -7.43 12.80
CA LYS A 89 -18.81 -8.60 11.90
C LYS A 89 -18.27 -9.84 12.60
N MET A 90 -17.32 -9.69 13.52
CA MET A 90 -16.80 -10.78 14.35
C MET A 90 -17.90 -11.38 15.22
N LEU A 91 -18.75 -10.56 15.83
CA LEU A 91 -19.81 -11.01 16.73
C LEU A 91 -21.04 -11.55 15.98
N ASN A 92 -21.42 -10.93 14.85
CA ASN A 92 -22.66 -11.24 14.12
C ASN A 92 -22.45 -12.11 12.87
N SER A 93 -21.31 -12.81 12.75
CA SER A 93 -21.11 -13.75 11.65
C SER A 93 -20.30 -14.97 12.05
N ALA A 94 -20.46 -16.06 11.30
CA ALA A 94 -19.68 -17.28 11.50
C ALA A 94 -18.16 -17.06 11.37
N GLU A 95 -17.70 -15.92 10.81
CA GLU A 95 -16.29 -15.61 10.65
C GLU A 95 -15.55 -15.41 11.99
N GLY A 96 -16.22 -14.89 13.02
CA GLY A 96 -15.63 -14.77 14.36
C GLY A 96 -15.39 -16.13 15.00
N ALA A 97 -16.39 -17.00 14.98
CA ALA A 97 -16.28 -18.38 15.46
C ALA A 97 -15.22 -19.16 14.69
N LYS A 98 -15.16 -19.03 13.35
CA LYS A 98 -14.10 -19.64 12.53
C LYS A 98 -12.72 -19.11 12.93
N ALA A 99 -12.55 -17.80 13.10
CA ALA A 99 -11.28 -17.21 13.49
C ALA A 99 -10.81 -17.71 14.87
N LEU A 100 -11.71 -17.80 15.84
CA LEU A 100 -11.43 -18.37 17.16
C LEU A 100 -11.08 -19.85 17.07
N PHE A 101 -11.84 -20.64 16.30
CA PHE A 101 -11.55 -22.05 16.05
C PHE A 101 -10.15 -22.25 15.48
N TYR A 102 -9.79 -21.56 14.39
CA TYR A 102 -8.46 -21.67 13.80
C TYR A 102 -7.35 -21.20 14.76
N PHE A 103 -7.61 -20.16 15.57
CA PHE A 103 -6.66 -19.73 16.59
C PHE A 103 -6.40 -20.82 17.62
N LEU A 104 -7.44 -21.42 18.20
CA LEU A 104 -7.32 -22.47 19.21
C LEU A 104 -6.65 -23.73 18.65
N VAL A 105 -7.03 -24.15 17.43
CA VAL A 105 -6.45 -25.31 16.76
C VAL A 105 -4.96 -25.12 16.50
N ILE A 106 -4.55 -23.96 15.98
CA ILE A 106 -3.13 -23.67 15.73
C ILE A 106 -2.38 -23.50 17.04
N ALA A 107 -2.96 -22.85 18.05
CA ALA A 107 -2.33 -22.69 19.36
C ALA A 107 -2.09 -24.04 20.03
N GLY A 108 -3.08 -24.94 20.01
CA GLY A 108 -2.95 -26.32 20.49
C GLY A 108 -1.85 -27.07 19.72
N ASP A 109 -1.87 -27.03 18.40
CA ASP A 109 -0.85 -27.64 17.53
C ASP A 109 0.57 -27.12 17.84
N ARG A 110 0.75 -25.81 18.05
CA ARG A 110 2.04 -25.21 18.44
C ARG A 110 2.46 -25.56 19.86
N LEU A 111 1.52 -25.66 20.79
CA LEU A 111 1.79 -26.10 22.16
C LEU A 111 2.23 -27.57 22.19
N THR A 112 1.55 -28.45 21.45
CA THR A 112 1.96 -29.86 21.32
C THR A 112 3.36 -29.96 20.69
N ALA A 113 3.63 -29.21 19.62
CA ALA A 113 4.97 -29.17 19.02
C ALA A 113 6.05 -28.70 20.01
N PHE A 114 5.74 -27.68 20.83
CA PHE A 114 6.65 -27.21 21.89
C PHE A 114 6.93 -28.32 22.92
N LEU A 115 5.88 -28.97 23.46
CA LEU A 115 6.03 -30.04 24.46
C LEU A 115 6.82 -31.23 23.90
N VAL A 116 6.55 -31.67 22.67
CA VAL A 116 7.31 -32.73 22.00
C VAL A 116 8.77 -32.31 21.82
N ASN A 117 9.03 -31.07 21.41
CA ASN A 117 10.38 -30.56 21.24
C ASN A 117 11.15 -30.47 22.58
N GLN A 118 10.47 -30.15 23.69
CA GLN A 118 11.06 -30.22 25.03
C GLN A 118 11.37 -31.66 25.45
N LEU A 119 10.48 -32.61 25.18
CA LEU A 119 10.73 -34.03 25.45
C LEU A 119 11.93 -34.57 24.64
N LEU A 120 12.01 -34.25 23.35
CA LEU A 120 13.15 -34.63 22.51
C LEU A 120 14.47 -34.02 22.99
N ALA A 121 14.43 -32.82 23.57
CA ALA A 121 15.59 -32.19 24.19
C ALA A 121 16.02 -32.94 25.46
N LEU A 122 15.07 -33.29 26.33
CA LEU A 122 15.32 -34.08 27.54
C LEU A 122 15.89 -35.46 27.22
N LEU A 123 15.41 -36.10 26.16
CA LEU A 123 15.91 -37.39 25.67
C LEU A 123 17.22 -37.29 24.86
N HIS A 124 17.79 -36.09 24.70
CA HIS A 124 19.04 -35.82 23.96
C HIS A 124 19.04 -36.30 22.50
N ILE A 125 17.86 -36.52 21.90
CA ILE A 125 17.69 -36.97 20.50
C ILE A 125 17.19 -35.87 19.57
N ARG A 126 17.03 -34.63 20.06
CA ARG A 126 16.59 -33.46 19.28
C ARG A 126 17.46 -33.21 18.05
N ALA A 127 18.79 -33.35 18.15
CA ALA A 127 19.70 -33.16 17.03
C ALA A 127 19.60 -34.27 15.96
N ARG A 128 19.13 -35.47 16.36
CA ARG A 128 18.96 -36.64 15.48
C ARG A 128 17.62 -36.63 14.75
N THR A 129 16.67 -35.82 15.20
CA THR A 129 15.30 -35.80 14.65
C THR A 129 15.07 -34.54 13.80
N ARG A 130 14.76 -34.72 12.51
CA ARG A 130 14.42 -33.62 11.58
C ARG A 130 12.92 -33.57 11.30
N ILE A 131 12.11 -33.42 12.36
CA ILE A 131 10.66 -33.35 12.23
C ILE A 131 10.25 -31.91 11.86
N GLY A 132 9.87 -31.69 10.59
CA GLY A 132 9.53 -30.35 10.08
C GLY A 132 8.34 -29.68 10.79
N TRP A 133 7.34 -30.46 11.20
CA TRP A 133 6.15 -29.98 11.91
C TRP A 133 6.45 -29.23 13.23
N LEU A 134 7.54 -29.63 13.91
CA LEU A 134 7.98 -28.96 15.14
C LEU A 134 8.36 -27.50 14.91
N LYS A 135 8.79 -27.17 13.68
CA LYS A 135 9.16 -25.81 13.28
C LYS A 135 7.98 -25.03 12.71
N GLN A 136 7.09 -25.68 11.95
CA GLN A 136 6.00 -25.00 11.26
C GLN A 136 4.70 -25.82 11.22
N SER A 137 3.58 -25.13 11.41
CA SER A 137 2.26 -25.78 11.35
C SER A 137 1.89 -26.14 9.94
N LEU A 138 1.40 -27.37 9.79
CA LEU A 138 0.80 -27.85 8.54
C LEU A 138 -0.63 -27.32 8.37
N ILE A 139 -1.22 -26.75 9.43
CA ILE A 139 -2.57 -26.22 9.43
C ILE A 139 -2.59 -24.89 8.65
N LEU A 140 -3.55 -24.79 7.73
CA LEU A 140 -3.82 -23.57 6.97
C LEU A 140 -4.75 -22.66 7.77
N ARG A 141 -4.31 -21.46 8.13
CA ARG A 141 -5.13 -20.49 8.86
C ARG A 141 -6.11 -19.80 7.92
N ARG A 142 -7.26 -20.43 7.68
CA ARG A 142 -8.28 -19.90 6.75
C ARG A 142 -9.07 -18.71 7.29
N ALA A 143 -9.09 -18.50 8.61
CA ALA A 143 -9.75 -17.36 9.23
C ALA A 143 -8.89 -16.73 10.33
N SER A 144 -8.97 -15.41 10.44
CA SER A 144 -8.27 -14.58 11.44
C SER A 144 -8.95 -13.22 11.56
N ARG A 145 -8.46 -12.35 12.45
CA ARG A 145 -8.90 -10.94 12.52
C ARG A 145 -8.78 -10.22 11.17
N THR A 146 -7.74 -10.56 10.38
CA THR A 146 -7.50 -9.99 9.05
C THR A 146 -8.53 -10.45 8.03
N THR A 147 -9.00 -11.71 8.09
CA THR A 147 -10.05 -12.18 7.18
C THR A 147 -11.41 -11.57 7.52
N ILE A 148 -11.66 -11.24 8.79
CA ILE A 148 -12.86 -10.50 9.21
C ILE A 148 -12.79 -9.05 8.66
N LEU A 149 -11.64 -8.39 8.79
CA LEU A 149 -11.42 -7.07 8.18
C LEU A 149 -11.60 -7.10 6.66
N ARG A 150 -11.11 -8.16 5.99
CA ARG A 150 -11.36 -8.40 4.56
C ARG A 150 -12.85 -8.42 4.23
N LYS A 151 -13.72 -8.98 5.08
CA LYS A 151 -15.17 -8.95 4.84
C LYS A 151 -15.76 -7.54 4.91
N VAL A 152 -15.23 -6.67 5.78
CA VAL A 152 -15.61 -5.24 5.82
C VAL A 152 -15.19 -4.56 4.51
N PHE A 153 -13.96 -4.77 4.04
CA PHE A 153 -13.52 -4.23 2.75
C PHE A 153 -14.30 -4.83 1.57
N SER A 154 -14.65 -6.12 1.61
CA SER A 154 -15.45 -6.77 0.56
C SER A 154 -16.82 -6.09 0.41
N SER A 155 -17.45 -5.68 1.51
CA SER A 155 -18.67 -4.85 1.45
C SER A 155 -18.43 -3.47 0.82
N ILE A 156 -17.29 -2.84 1.06
CA ILE A 156 -16.95 -1.51 0.52
C ILE A 156 -16.69 -1.54 -1.00
N PHE A 157 -16.09 -2.64 -1.47
CA PHE A 157 -15.76 -2.87 -2.88
C PHE A 157 -16.78 -3.77 -3.60
N ALA A 158 -17.96 -4.00 -3.00
CA ALA A 158 -19.04 -4.82 -3.53
C ALA A 158 -18.59 -6.23 -4.00
N GLY A 159 -17.62 -6.83 -3.33
CA GLY A 159 -17.07 -8.16 -3.66
C GLY A 159 -16.41 -8.24 -5.05
N LYS A 160 -16.04 -7.11 -5.66
CA LYS A 160 -15.50 -7.08 -7.02
C LYS A 160 -14.07 -7.64 -7.10
N PRO A 161 -13.73 -8.35 -8.19
CA PRO A 161 -12.36 -8.80 -8.47
C PRO A 161 -11.44 -7.64 -8.83
N LEU A 162 -10.12 -7.86 -8.82
CA LEU A 162 -9.13 -6.87 -9.22
C LEU A 162 -9.31 -6.40 -10.66
N SER A 163 -9.70 -7.31 -11.57
CA SER A 163 -9.99 -7.01 -12.97
C SER A 163 -11.16 -6.03 -13.16
N ALA A 164 -11.99 -5.82 -12.14
CA ALA A 164 -13.08 -4.85 -12.16
C ALA A 164 -12.68 -3.45 -11.65
N LEU A 165 -11.39 -3.20 -11.37
CA LEU A 165 -10.89 -1.85 -11.20
C LEU A 165 -11.09 -1.06 -12.51
N ARG A 166 -11.38 0.23 -12.39
CA ARG A 166 -11.75 1.06 -13.53
C ARG A 166 -10.55 1.30 -14.45
N SER A 167 -10.76 1.18 -15.76
CA SER A 167 -9.74 1.41 -16.79
C SER A 167 -9.48 2.89 -17.09
N ASP A 168 -10.40 3.78 -16.72
CA ASP A 168 -10.25 5.24 -16.86
C ASP A 168 -9.46 5.88 -15.69
N ARG A 169 -8.91 5.06 -14.80
CA ARG A 169 -8.07 5.46 -13.67
C ARG A 169 -6.64 4.98 -13.90
N PRO A 170 -5.64 5.57 -13.21
CA PRO A 170 -4.26 5.11 -13.30
C PRO A 170 -4.16 3.63 -12.94
N LYS A 171 -3.19 2.93 -13.53
CA LYS A 171 -2.93 1.53 -13.18
C LYS A 171 -2.59 1.40 -11.70
N LEU A 172 -3.35 0.62 -10.95
CA LEU A 172 -3.11 0.41 -9.53
C LEU A 172 -2.22 -0.82 -9.28
N ILE A 173 -1.15 -0.66 -8.51
CA ILE A 173 -0.29 -1.72 -8.01
C ILE A 173 -0.37 -1.71 -6.47
N ILE A 174 -1.11 -2.64 -5.89
CA ILE A 174 -1.16 -2.84 -4.44
C ILE A 174 0.00 -3.77 -4.05
N VAL A 175 0.86 -3.29 -3.15
CA VAL A 175 2.05 -4.03 -2.69
C VAL A 175 1.74 -4.76 -1.38
N ALA A 176 2.08 -6.04 -1.34
CA ALA A 176 2.13 -6.87 -0.12
C ALA A 176 3.50 -7.55 0.00
N CYS A 177 3.76 -8.17 1.15
CA CYS A 177 4.98 -8.93 1.39
C CYS A 177 4.65 -10.41 1.58
N GLU A 178 5.27 -11.29 0.79
CA GLU A 178 5.18 -12.74 0.95
C GLU A 178 6.30 -13.21 1.89
N LEU A 179 5.91 -13.69 3.08
CA LEU A 179 6.84 -13.96 4.18
C LEU A 179 7.73 -15.19 3.97
N GLN A 180 7.29 -16.19 3.21
CA GLN A 180 8.08 -17.41 3.02
C GLN A 180 9.27 -17.18 2.08
N THR A 181 9.08 -16.35 1.07
CA THR A 181 10.06 -15.98 0.04
C THR A 181 10.75 -14.66 0.35
N LYS A 182 10.26 -13.90 1.35
CA LYS A 182 10.79 -12.59 1.76
C LYS A 182 10.79 -11.60 0.59
N SER A 183 9.73 -11.61 -0.20
CA SER A 183 9.67 -10.87 -1.44
C SER A 183 8.37 -10.11 -1.62
N ALA A 184 8.39 -9.11 -2.49
CA ALA A 184 7.20 -8.38 -2.85
C ALA A 184 6.18 -9.28 -3.56
N PHE A 185 4.91 -9.01 -3.28
CA PHE A 185 3.77 -9.60 -3.94
C PHE A 185 2.90 -8.46 -4.46
N TYR A 186 2.62 -8.46 -5.77
CA TYR A 186 1.91 -7.37 -6.42
C TYR A 186 0.52 -7.79 -6.85
N PHE A 187 -0.44 -6.91 -6.63
CA PHE A 187 -1.81 -7.04 -7.11
C PHE A 187 -2.14 -5.87 -8.03
N SER A 188 -2.65 -6.17 -9.20
CA SER A 188 -3.15 -5.19 -10.15
C SER A 188 -4.33 -5.75 -10.94
N ALA A 189 -5.00 -4.89 -11.71
CA ALA A 189 -6.15 -5.28 -12.51
C ALA A 189 -5.78 -6.25 -13.64
N ASP A 190 -4.54 -6.18 -14.14
CA ASP A 190 -4.06 -6.99 -15.25
C ASP A 190 -3.21 -8.19 -14.81
N GLN A 191 -2.58 -8.12 -13.64
CA GLN A 191 -1.75 -9.22 -13.13
C GLN A 191 -1.69 -9.28 -11.60
N VAL A 192 -1.67 -10.50 -11.08
CA VAL A 192 -1.27 -10.80 -9.70
C VAL A 192 0.06 -11.53 -9.77
N ALA A 193 1.09 -10.99 -9.13
CA ALA A 193 2.46 -11.36 -9.44
C ALA A 193 3.31 -11.69 -8.21
N SER A 194 4.04 -12.79 -8.31
CA SER A 194 5.13 -13.17 -7.41
C SER A 194 6.34 -13.56 -8.26
N TRP A 195 7.46 -12.86 -8.11
CA TRP A 195 8.68 -13.17 -8.87
C TRP A 195 9.11 -14.64 -8.73
N ARG A 196 8.86 -15.24 -7.55
CA ARG A 196 9.25 -16.62 -7.23
C ARG A 196 8.27 -17.67 -7.75
N PHE A 197 6.98 -17.36 -7.79
CA PHE A 197 5.93 -18.33 -8.11
C PHE A 197 5.32 -18.17 -9.50
N GLY A 198 5.37 -16.98 -10.09
CA GLY A 198 4.77 -16.67 -11.39
C GLY A 198 3.62 -15.67 -11.31
N LEU A 199 2.73 -15.76 -12.29
CA LEU A 199 1.52 -14.93 -12.42
C LEU A 199 0.28 -15.70 -11.97
N ALA A 200 -0.67 -15.01 -11.36
CA ALA A 200 -1.99 -15.51 -11.00
C ALA A 200 -3.08 -14.64 -11.61
N SER A 201 -4.27 -15.21 -11.77
CA SER A 201 -5.41 -14.51 -12.37
C SER A 201 -5.92 -13.39 -11.45
N PRO A 202 -6.11 -12.16 -11.96
CA PRO A 202 -6.76 -11.08 -11.22
C PRO A 202 -8.27 -11.32 -11.00
N ASP A 203 -8.92 -12.16 -11.79
CA ASP A 203 -10.35 -12.49 -11.66
C ASP A 203 -10.65 -13.31 -10.40
N ASP A 204 -9.67 -14.09 -9.93
CA ASP A 204 -9.80 -14.96 -8.75
C ASP A 204 -9.60 -14.22 -7.42
N ILE A 205 -9.16 -12.96 -7.48
CA ILE A 205 -8.74 -12.18 -6.32
C ILE A 205 -9.61 -10.92 -6.19
N GLU A 206 -10.39 -10.84 -5.11
CA GLU A 206 -11.13 -9.63 -4.76
C GLU A 206 -10.19 -8.44 -4.49
N ILE A 207 -10.63 -7.23 -4.84
CA ILE A 207 -9.95 -5.97 -4.44
C ILE A 207 -9.74 -5.95 -2.91
N ALA A 208 -10.75 -6.36 -2.16
CA ALA A 208 -10.69 -6.46 -0.71
C ALA A 208 -9.60 -7.42 -0.20
N ALA A 209 -9.31 -8.50 -0.92
CA ALA A 209 -8.25 -9.43 -0.55
C ALA A 209 -6.87 -8.79 -0.73
N ALA A 210 -6.64 -8.07 -1.83
CA ALA A 210 -5.40 -7.34 -2.08
C ALA A 210 -5.18 -6.23 -1.05
N VAL A 211 -6.20 -5.41 -0.79
CA VAL A 211 -6.15 -4.33 0.20
C VAL A 211 -5.90 -4.88 1.61
N SER A 212 -6.59 -5.95 2.02
CA SER A 212 -6.36 -6.58 3.33
C SER A 212 -4.98 -7.21 3.45
N ALA A 213 -4.44 -7.82 2.39
CA ALA A 213 -3.08 -8.35 2.40
C ALA A 213 -2.07 -7.23 2.62
N SER A 214 -2.21 -6.15 1.85
CA SER A 214 -1.36 -4.96 1.93
C SER A 214 -1.45 -4.23 3.26
N ALA A 215 -2.57 -4.36 4.00
CA ALA A 215 -2.81 -3.73 5.29
C ALA A 215 -2.59 -4.65 6.52
N ALA A 216 -2.16 -5.90 6.32
CA ALA A 216 -2.01 -6.89 7.39
C ALA A 216 -0.72 -6.66 8.20
N TYR A 217 -0.64 -5.51 8.91
CA TYR A 217 0.56 -5.08 9.63
C TYR A 217 0.93 -6.08 10.75
N PRO A 218 2.16 -6.65 10.77
CA PRO A 218 2.49 -7.80 11.61
C PRO A 218 2.21 -7.66 13.11
N LEU A 219 2.37 -6.44 13.66
CA LEU A 219 2.16 -6.21 15.10
C LEU A 219 0.67 -6.21 15.49
N ALA A 220 -0.23 -5.94 14.54
CA ALA A 220 -1.67 -5.80 14.80
C ALA A 220 -2.51 -6.93 14.19
N LEU A 221 -2.16 -7.37 12.97
CA LEU A 221 -3.00 -8.21 12.14
C LEU A 221 -2.23 -9.47 11.69
N PRO A 222 -2.78 -10.68 11.91
CA PRO A 222 -2.15 -11.90 11.40
C PRO A 222 -2.03 -11.88 9.87
N ALA A 223 -0.91 -12.37 9.34
CA ALA A 223 -0.75 -12.56 7.90
C ALA A 223 -1.89 -13.40 7.29
N ILE A 224 -2.25 -13.08 6.05
CA ILE A 224 -3.20 -13.82 5.22
C ILE A 224 -2.52 -15.12 4.77
N ASP A 225 -3.20 -16.25 4.96
CA ASP A 225 -2.68 -17.59 4.66
C ASP A 225 -3.62 -18.29 3.68
N HIS A 226 -3.23 -18.31 2.40
CA HIS A 226 -4.08 -18.77 1.31
C HIS A 226 -3.30 -19.64 0.32
N ARG A 227 -4.05 -20.35 -0.53
CA ARG A 227 -3.50 -21.06 -1.69
C ARG A 227 -3.94 -20.36 -2.96
N ILE A 228 -2.98 -19.97 -3.79
CA ILE A 228 -3.19 -19.31 -5.08
C ILE A 228 -2.60 -20.20 -6.18
N SER A 229 -3.26 -20.29 -7.32
CA SER A 229 -2.75 -20.95 -8.51
C SER A 229 -1.89 -19.98 -9.30
N PHE A 230 -0.63 -20.33 -9.53
CA PHE A 230 0.31 -19.54 -10.32
C PHE A 230 0.70 -20.27 -11.59
N THR A 231 0.88 -19.53 -12.67
CA THR A 231 1.54 -19.95 -13.90
C THR A 231 2.99 -19.43 -13.86
N SER A 232 3.96 -20.34 -13.83
CA SER A 232 5.38 -19.98 -13.86
C SER A 232 5.78 -19.39 -15.22
N LYS A 233 6.99 -18.83 -15.31
CA LYS A 233 7.54 -18.34 -16.59
C LYS A 233 7.62 -19.43 -17.67
N ASP A 234 7.81 -20.68 -17.25
CA ASP A 234 7.83 -21.86 -18.13
C ASP A 234 6.42 -22.39 -18.47
N GLY A 235 5.36 -21.66 -18.10
CA GLY A 235 3.97 -22.04 -18.37
C GLY A 235 3.40 -23.08 -17.41
N VAL A 236 4.14 -23.51 -16.39
CA VAL A 236 3.68 -24.57 -15.46
C VAL A 236 2.73 -23.98 -14.43
N VAL A 237 1.50 -24.50 -14.40
CA VAL A 237 0.50 -24.13 -13.39
C VAL A 237 0.74 -24.91 -12.10
N SER A 238 0.92 -24.23 -10.98
CA SER A 238 1.08 -24.84 -9.67
C SER A 238 0.35 -24.08 -8.57
N LYS A 239 -0.34 -24.81 -7.68
CA LYS A 239 -1.03 -24.23 -6.53
C LYS A 239 -0.07 -24.09 -5.36
N ARG A 240 0.22 -22.84 -4.95
CA ARG A 240 1.19 -22.52 -3.90
C ARG A 240 0.48 -21.93 -2.68
N ARG A 241 0.95 -22.30 -1.49
CA ARG A 241 0.59 -21.60 -0.25
C ARG A 241 1.38 -20.29 -0.20
N VAL A 242 0.71 -19.19 0.11
CA VAL A 242 1.30 -17.87 0.26
C VAL A 242 0.95 -17.32 1.64
N ILE A 243 1.91 -16.69 2.30
CA ILE A 243 1.74 -16.04 3.59
C ILE A 243 1.97 -14.54 3.41
N LEU A 244 0.88 -13.80 3.23
CA LEU A 244 0.93 -12.39 2.85
C LEU A 244 0.73 -11.49 4.06
N THR A 245 1.62 -10.51 4.23
CA THR A 245 1.53 -9.46 5.24
C THR A 245 1.63 -8.09 4.57
N ASP A 246 1.53 -7.05 5.38
CA ASP A 246 1.60 -5.66 4.95
C ASP A 246 2.80 -5.40 4.02
N GLY A 247 2.54 -4.67 2.93
CA GLY A 247 3.57 -4.34 1.93
C GLY A 247 4.71 -3.53 2.51
N GLY A 248 4.46 -2.79 3.60
CA GLY A 248 5.45 -1.96 4.25
C GLY A 248 6.62 -2.75 4.81
N VAL A 249 6.42 -4.02 5.17
CA VAL A 249 7.50 -4.91 5.59
C VAL A 249 8.57 -5.07 4.50
N TYR A 250 8.17 -4.99 3.23
CA TYR A 250 9.09 -5.03 2.10
C TYR A 250 9.51 -3.62 1.66
N ASP A 251 8.53 -2.74 1.44
CA ASP A 251 8.75 -1.35 1.04
C ASP A 251 7.52 -0.49 1.41
N ASN A 252 7.64 0.30 2.47
CA ASN A 252 6.56 1.14 2.97
C ASN A 252 6.19 2.31 2.07
N LEU A 253 7.11 2.77 1.22
CA LEU A 253 6.84 3.88 0.31
C LEU A 253 6.19 3.40 -0.99
N GLY A 254 6.21 2.09 -1.25
CA GLY A 254 5.66 1.52 -2.48
C GLY A 254 6.43 1.94 -3.72
N LEU A 255 7.72 2.23 -3.61
CA LEU A 255 8.57 2.68 -4.70
C LEU A 255 9.22 1.53 -5.47
N ALA A 256 9.29 0.33 -4.90
CA ALA A 256 9.88 -0.85 -5.51
C ALA A 256 9.34 -1.15 -6.92
N PRO A 257 8.04 -0.98 -7.22
CA PRO A 257 7.53 -1.13 -8.58
C PRO A 257 7.93 -0.02 -9.56
N LEU A 258 8.38 1.11 -9.05
CA LEU A 258 8.57 2.36 -9.79
C LEU A 258 10.03 2.65 -10.11
N TRP A 259 10.95 1.79 -9.68
CA TRP A 259 12.36 1.93 -10.02
C TRP A 259 12.58 1.72 -11.53
N PRO A 260 13.28 2.64 -12.22
CA PRO A 260 13.42 2.60 -13.69
C PRO A 260 14.37 1.50 -14.17
N ASP A 261 15.24 1.00 -13.29
CA ASP A 261 16.30 0.03 -13.55
C ASP A 261 15.92 -1.42 -13.18
N ARG A 262 14.63 -1.71 -13.02
CA ARG A 262 14.17 -3.08 -12.73
C ARG A 262 14.32 -3.97 -13.93
N ASP A 263 14.85 -5.16 -13.70
CA ASP A 263 14.95 -6.19 -14.74
C ASP A 263 13.66 -7.04 -14.80
N ALA A 264 13.00 -7.05 -15.97
CA ALA A 264 11.81 -7.86 -16.24
C ALA A 264 12.07 -9.38 -16.15
N SER A 265 13.33 -9.82 -16.22
CA SER A 265 13.73 -11.21 -16.04
C SER A 265 13.54 -11.69 -14.59
N ILE A 266 13.54 -10.79 -13.62
CA ILE A 266 13.41 -11.11 -12.18
C ILE A 266 12.30 -10.31 -11.49
N SER A 267 11.45 -9.63 -12.26
CA SER A 267 10.45 -8.71 -11.73
C SER A 267 9.19 -8.66 -12.59
N TYR A 268 8.09 -8.21 -11.99
CA TYR A 268 6.84 -7.85 -12.65
C TYR A 268 6.53 -6.38 -12.41
N HIS A 269 5.70 -5.78 -13.26
CA HIS A 269 5.48 -4.32 -13.32
C HIS A 269 6.81 -3.57 -13.52
N VAL A 270 7.43 -3.80 -14.67
CA VAL A 270 8.64 -3.09 -15.10
C VAL A 270 8.20 -2.09 -16.15
N SER A 271 7.97 -0.86 -15.70
CA SER A 271 7.63 0.28 -16.56
C SER A 271 8.52 1.44 -16.14
N GLN A 272 8.91 2.27 -17.10
CA GLN A 272 9.74 3.43 -16.85
C GLN A 272 8.87 4.67 -16.70
N TYR A 273 9.26 5.54 -15.78
CA TYR A 273 8.55 6.76 -15.45
C TYR A 273 9.58 7.89 -15.33
N SER A 274 9.33 9.01 -15.98
CA SER A 274 10.24 10.15 -15.96
C SER A 274 10.10 10.94 -14.66
N ARG A 275 8.92 10.94 -14.03
CA ARG A 275 8.69 11.63 -12.76
C ARG A 275 8.01 10.74 -11.74
N ILE A 276 8.41 10.86 -10.48
CA ILE A 276 7.86 10.09 -9.37
C ILE A 276 7.34 11.04 -8.28
N ILE A 277 6.12 10.83 -7.80
CA ILE A 277 5.58 11.50 -6.62
C ILE A 277 5.49 10.46 -5.52
N ALA A 278 6.27 10.61 -4.44
CA ALA A 278 6.37 9.64 -3.36
C ALA A 278 5.74 10.20 -2.08
N CYS A 279 4.45 10.00 -1.87
CA CYS A 279 3.75 10.50 -0.68
C CYS A 279 4.03 9.61 0.53
N ARG A 280 4.49 10.23 1.64
CA ARG A 280 4.82 9.56 2.90
C ARG A 280 3.96 10.06 4.05
N ALA A 281 3.14 9.18 4.60
CA ALA A 281 2.26 9.45 5.73
C ALA A 281 2.84 9.02 7.10
N GLY A 282 4.15 8.82 7.18
CA GLY A 282 4.86 8.60 8.45
C GLY A 282 5.19 9.93 9.14
N TYR A 283 5.46 9.88 10.45
CA TYR A 283 6.02 11.02 11.17
C TYR A 283 7.55 11.06 11.05
N GLY A 284 8.13 12.14 11.58
CA GLY A 284 9.57 12.30 11.82
C GLY A 284 10.16 11.18 12.67
N LEU A 285 11.49 11.06 12.64
CA LEU A 285 12.22 10.26 13.62
C LEU A 285 12.32 11.05 14.92
N GLU A 286 11.29 10.95 15.75
CA GLU A 286 11.33 11.47 17.11
C GLU A 286 12.01 10.48 18.06
N ALA A 287 12.63 11.01 19.12
CA ALA A 287 13.24 10.19 20.15
C ALA A 287 12.16 9.45 20.94
N ALA A 288 12.00 8.16 20.68
CA ALA A 288 11.10 7.31 21.44
C ALA A 288 11.65 7.04 22.86
N PRO A 289 10.78 6.75 23.85
CA PRO A 289 11.21 6.32 25.18
C PRO A 289 12.09 5.06 25.14
N ALA A 290 12.96 4.90 26.16
CA ALA A 290 13.87 3.76 26.24
C ALA A 290 13.12 2.41 26.30
N PRO A 291 13.42 1.43 25.42
CA PRO A 291 12.72 0.14 25.40
C PRO A 291 13.23 -0.81 26.50
N SER A 292 12.55 -0.83 27.65
CA SER A 292 13.00 -1.58 28.84
C SER A 292 12.75 -3.09 28.79
N LEU A 293 11.69 -3.55 28.11
CA LEU A 293 11.31 -4.97 28.03
C LEU A 293 11.68 -5.60 26.69
N ALA A 294 11.85 -6.92 26.66
CA ALA A 294 12.23 -7.65 25.44
C ALA A 294 11.27 -7.40 24.26
N ALA A 295 9.97 -7.36 24.52
CA ALA A 295 8.97 -7.05 23.50
C ALA A 295 9.11 -5.61 22.97
N ALA A 296 9.29 -4.63 23.86
CA ALA A 296 9.52 -3.24 23.47
C ALA A 296 10.82 -3.09 22.66
N ARG A 297 11.88 -3.83 23.02
CA ARG A 297 13.13 -3.85 22.24
C ARG A 297 12.93 -4.42 20.84
N LEU A 298 12.18 -5.52 20.71
CA LEU A 298 11.88 -6.10 19.39
C LEU A 298 11.09 -5.14 18.51
N THR A 299 10.11 -4.42 19.08
CA THR A 299 9.38 -3.37 18.37
C THR A 299 10.32 -2.25 17.93
N ALA A 300 11.16 -1.72 18.83
CA ALA A 300 12.11 -0.66 18.50
C ALA A 300 13.13 -1.08 17.43
N VAL A 301 13.60 -2.34 17.47
CA VAL A 301 14.47 -2.92 16.42
C VAL A 301 13.74 -2.98 15.08
N PHE A 302 12.50 -3.45 15.06
CA PHE A 302 11.69 -3.50 13.84
C PHE A 302 11.51 -2.09 13.25
N GLU A 303 11.09 -1.12 14.07
CA GLU A 303 10.89 0.28 13.67
C GLU A 303 12.19 0.92 13.17
N SER A 304 13.33 0.62 13.79
CA SER A 304 14.64 1.11 13.37
C SER A 304 15.05 0.60 11.99
N ILE A 305 14.87 -0.71 11.74
CA ILE A 305 15.14 -1.32 10.42
C ILE A 305 14.20 -0.73 9.37
N PHE A 306 12.92 -0.58 9.73
CA PHE A 306 11.87 -0.03 8.87
C PHE A 306 12.13 1.43 8.49
N ALA A 307 12.57 2.25 9.45
CA ALA A 307 12.99 3.63 9.22
C ALA A 307 14.23 3.70 8.31
N ARG A 308 15.23 2.87 8.56
CA ARG A 308 16.44 2.78 7.73
C ARG A 308 16.12 2.42 6.29
N ALA A 309 15.24 1.44 6.06
CA ALA A 309 14.82 1.04 4.72
C ALA A 309 14.12 2.17 3.96
N GLN A 310 13.21 2.91 4.63
CA GLN A 310 12.56 4.08 4.03
C GLN A 310 13.56 5.19 3.68
N ASN A 311 14.52 5.47 4.56
CA ASN A 311 15.56 6.47 4.28
C ASN A 311 16.42 6.09 3.08
N PHE A 312 16.75 4.80 2.91
CA PHE A 312 17.44 4.33 1.70
C PHE A 312 16.59 4.49 0.43
N ALA A 313 15.30 4.19 0.49
CA ALA A 313 14.40 4.37 -0.65
C ALA A 313 14.27 5.85 -1.04
N ILE A 314 14.21 6.76 -0.07
CA ILE A 314 14.22 8.22 -0.33
C ILE A 314 15.56 8.65 -0.92
N LYS A 315 16.69 8.22 -0.34
CA LYS A 315 18.02 8.51 -0.88
C LYS A 315 18.17 8.05 -2.33
N ARG A 316 17.60 6.89 -2.67
CA ARG A 316 17.58 6.36 -4.04
C ARG A 316 16.85 7.28 -5.01
N LEU A 317 15.78 7.97 -4.62
CA LEU A 317 15.12 8.97 -5.48
C LEU A 317 16.09 10.11 -5.85
N PHE A 318 16.86 10.62 -4.88
CA PHE A 318 17.90 11.61 -5.13
C PHE A 318 18.99 11.08 -6.06
N ASP A 319 19.43 9.83 -5.86
CA ASP A 319 20.43 9.20 -6.72
C ASP A 319 19.94 9.03 -8.15
N LEU A 320 18.70 8.55 -8.35
CA LEU A 320 18.09 8.39 -9.66
C LEU A 320 17.98 9.73 -10.40
N LYS A 321 17.59 10.79 -9.70
CA LYS A 321 17.55 12.15 -10.26
C LYS A 321 18.96 12.64 -10.63
N ALA A 322 19.93 12.47 -9.74
CA ALA A 322 21.32 12.90 -9.98
C ALA A 322 21.96 12.17 -11.17
N MET A 323 21.60 10.91 -11.40
CA MET A 323 22.05 10.11 -12.54
C MET A 323 21.25 10.38 -13.83
N GLY A 324 20.20 11.21 -13.79
CA GLY A 324 19.31 11.45 -14.93
C GLY A 324 18.46 10.23 -15.32
N ALA A 325 18.31 9.24 -14.43
CA ALA A 325 17.46 8.07 -14.66
C ALA A 325 15.96 8.39 -14.50
N ILE A 326 15.65 9.48 -13.81
CA ILE A 326 14.35 10.15 -13.76
C ILE A 326 14.59 11.65 -13.92
N ASP A 327 13.65 12.37 -14.52
CA ASP A 327 13.70 13.83 -14.67
C ASP A 327 13.64 14.51 -13.30
N ASP A 328 12.69 14.07 -12.47
CA ASP A 328 12.45 14.67 -11.17
C ASP A 328 11.58 13.82 -10.25
N PHE A 329 11.49 14.20 -8.97
CA PHE A 329 10.53 13.62 -8.04
C PHE A 329 10.00 14.65 -7.04
N LEU A 330 8.83 14.35 -6.46
CA LEU A 330 8.29 15.06 -5.29
C LEU A 330 8.16 14.10 -4.12
N HIS A 331 8.35 14.60 -2.90
CA HIS A 331 8.18 13.82 -1.68
C HIS A 331 7.25 14.52 -0.68
N PRO A 332 5.93 14.58 -0.91
CA PRO A 332 4.99 15.06 0.09
C PRO A 332 5.07 14.19 1.35
N TYR A 333 5.50 14.79 2.45
CA TYR A 333 5.77 14.09 3.70
C TYR A 333 4.95 14.69 4.84
N LEU A 334 4.19 13.87 5.56
CA LEU A 334 3.36 14.31 6.66
C LEU A 334 4.19 15.02 7.75
N GLY A 335 5.35 14.44 8.09
CA GLY A 335 6.32 15.02 9.03
C GLY A 335 7.30 16.02 8.40
N GLN A 336 6.99 16.60 7.24
CA GLN A 336 7.80 17.66 6.63
C GLN A 336 7.95 18.83 7.62
N LYS A 337 9.17 19.31 7.83
CA LYS A 337 9.39 20.48 8.68
C LYS A 337 8.91 21.73 7.95
N ASP A 338 8.07 22.51 8.61
CA ASP A 338 7.39 23.67 7.99
C ASP A 338 8.37 24.75 7.56
N GLU A 339 9.36 25.04 8.39
CA GLU A 339 10.47 25.98 8.12
C GLU A 339 11.32 25.62 6.89
N ARG A 340 11.21 24.38 6.39
CA ARG A 340 11.96 23.90 5.22
C ARG A 340 11.16 23.97 3.92
N LEU A 341 9.91 24.39 3.97
CA LEU A 341 9.13 24.64 2.75
C LEU A 341 9.47 26.02 2.22
N ALA A 342 9.81 26.15 0.93
CA ALA A 342 10.07 27.46 0.35
C ALA A 342 8.79 28.29 0.14
N TYR A 343 7.65 27.61 -0.05
CA TYR A 343 6.36 28.25 -0.37
C TYR A 343 5.21 27.73 0.52
N PRO A 344 5.28 27.87 1.86
CA PRO A 344 4.17 27.49 2.73
C PRO A 344 2.99 28.46 2.54
N PRO A 345 1.73 27.99 2.52
CA PRO A 345 0.56 28.86 2.56
C PRO A 345 0.43 29.55 3.92
N ASP A 346 -0.24 30.71 3.96
CA ASP A 346 -0.42 31.50 5.19
C ASP A 346 -1.17 30.75 6.30
N ASP A 347 -2.08 29.85 5.94
CA ASP A 347 -2.92 29.07 6.84
C ASP A 347 -2.43 27.63 7.06
N MET A 348 -1.10 27.43 6.97
CA MET A 348 -0.46 26.11 7.06
C MET A 348 -0.83 25.38 8.34
N ILE A 349 -1.38 24.17 8.21
CA ILE A 349 -1.44 23.22 9.32
C ILE A 349 -0.02 22.74 9.60
N SER A 350 0.49 23.02 10.79
CA SER A 350 1.86 22.67 11.16
C SER A 350 2.06 21.17 11.32
N ALA A 351 3.32 20.72 11.23
CA ALA A 351 3.68 19.33 11.48
C ALA A 351 3.32 18.88 12.91
N ASP A 352 3.42 19.78 13.89
CA ASP A 352 3.11 19.52 15.29
C ASP A 352 1.60 19.36 15.53
N GLU A 353 0.77 20.13 14.84
CA GLU A 353 -0.71 20.03 14.93
C GLU A 353 -1.26 18.69 14.44
N VAL A 354 -0.52 18.00 13.57
CA VAL A 354 -0.87 16.68 13.05
C VAL A 354 -0.06 15.54 13.69
N ALA A 355 0.87 15.86 14.59
CA ALA A 355 1.70 14.86 15.26
C ALA A 355 0.86 13.97 16.19
N GLY A 356 1.31 12.73 16.40
CA GLY A 356 0.74 11.85 17.42
C GLY A 356 -0.56 11.11 17.06
N TYR A 357 -1.23 11.40 15.94
CA TYR A 357 -2.37 10.56 15.51
C TYR A 357 -1.90 9.11 15.24
N PRO A 358 -2.56 8.09 15.82
CA PRO A 358 -2.09 6.71 15.78
C PRO A 358 -2.10 6.10 14.37
N THR A 359 -1.29 5.07 14.18
CA THR A 359 -1.38 4.20 12.99
C THR A 359 -2.34 3.06 13.27
N ASP A 360 -3.62 3.28 12.99
CA ASP A 360 -4.67 2.27 13.15
C ASP A 360 -5.76 2.39 12.06
N PHE A 361 -6.86 1.67 12.25
CA PHE A 361 -8.05 1.74 11.40
C PHE A 361 -9.30 2.14 12.19
N SER A 362 -9.12 2.88 13.28
CA SER A 362 -10.19 3.37 14.16
C SER A 362 -11.01 4.45 13.46
N ALA A 363 -12.15 4.82 14.06
CA ALA A 363 -12.93 5.98 13.63
C ALA A 363 -12.11 7.25 13.86
N MET A 364 -12.04 8.11 12.84
CA MET A 364 -11.31 9.36 12.89
C MET A 364 -12.27 10.53 13.17
N PRO A 365 -12.00 11.34 14.22
CA PRO A 365 -12.73 12.58 14.46
C PRO A 365 -12.62 13.55 13.28
N ASP A 366 -13.65 14.35 13.05
CA ASP A 366 -13.72 15.30 11.92
C ASP A 366 -12.57 16.30 11.90
N ASP A 367 -12.19 16.83 13.06
CA ASP A 367 -11.07 17.76 13.21
C ASP A 367 -9.73 17.13 12.78
N TRP A 368 -9.54 15.82 13.02
CA TRP A 368 -8.36 15.09 12.56
C TRP A 368 -8.40 14.82 11.05
N ILE A 369 -9.58 14.51 10.51
CA ILE A 369 -9.76 14.36 9.05
C ILE A 369 -9.39 15.66 8.36
N GLU A 370 -9.94 16.80 8.81
CA GLU A 370 -9.66 18.08 8.19
C GLU A 370 -8.19 18.47 8.31
N ARG A 371 -7.58 18.35 9.50
CA ARG A 371 -6.15 18.69 9.68
C ARG A 371 -5.24 17.83 8.79
N LEU A 372 -5.42 16.51 8.76
CA LEU A 372 -4.57 15.62 7.97
C LEU A 372 -4.75 15.80 6.45
N VAL A 373 -5.99 15.96 5.99
CA VAL A 373 -6.29 16.20 4.57
C VAL A 373 -5.78 17.57 4.14
N LYS A 374 -5.99 18.62 4.96
CA LYS A 374 -5.51 19.98 4.65
C LYS A 374 -3.98 20.03 4.64
N ARG A 375 -3.32 19.42 5.63
CA ARG A 375 -1.87 19.26 5.66
C ARG A 375 -1.32 18.59 4.39
N GLY A 376 -1.91 17.46 3.99
CA GLY A 376 -1.51 16.74 2.78
C GLY A 376 -1.63 17.58 1.51
N GLU A 377 -2.69 18.35 1.40
CA GLU A 377 -2.89 19.30 0.30
C GLU A 377 -1.83 20.41 0.31
N GLN A 378 -1.67 21.10 1.44
CA GLN A 378 -0.79 22.26 1.56
C GLN A 378 0.68 21.92 1.34
N VAL A 379 1.18 20.82 1.93
CA VAL A 379 2.55 20.34 1.69
C VAL A 379 2.77 20.02 0.21
N THR A 380 1.80 19.36 -0.42
CA THR A 380 1.90 19.00 -1.83
C THR A 380 1.92 20.24 -2.73
N HIS A 381 1.08 21.24 -2.45
CA HIS A 381 1.10 22.51 -3.17
C HIS A 381 2.41 23.27 -3.01
N ALA A 382 2.94 23.37 -1.79
CA ALA A 382 4.22 24.03 -1.52
C ALA A 382 5.36 23.39 -2.33
N LEU A 383 5.44 22.05 -2.34
CA LEU A 383 6.46 21.31 -3.10
C LEU A 383 6.29 21.43 -4.62
N LEU A 384 5.05 21.48 -5.11
CA LEU A 384 4.76 21.73 -6.52
C LEU A 384 5.24 23.12 -6.95
N ALA A 385 4.94 24.15 -6.15
CA ALA A 385 5.39 25.52 -6.40
C ALA A 385 6.93 25.61 -6.39
N GLU A 386 7.58 24.90 -5.45
CA GLU A 386 9.03 24.92 -5.30
C GLU A 386 9.75 24.24 -6.46
N HIS A 387 9.35 23.01 -6.80
CA HIS A 387 10.15 22.19 -7.70
C HIS A 387 9.58 22.12 -9.11
N TRP A 388 8.26 22.21 -9.27
CA TRP A 388 7.56 21.89 -10.53
C TRP A 388 6.77 23.06 -11.12
N SER A 389 6.97 24.30 -10.65
CA SER A 389 6.24 25.49 -11.13
C SER A 389 6.33 25.70 -12.64
N SER A 390 7.52 25.53 -13.23
CA SER A 390 7.71 25.64 -14.69
C SER A 390 7.02 24.51 -15.45
N PHE A 391 7.01 23.31 -14.86
CA PHE A 391 6.37 22.14 -15.45
C PHE A 391 4.84 22.27 -15.43
N THR A 392 4.25 22.68 -14.31
CA THR A 392 2.81 22.90 -14.19
C THR A 392 2.35 24.08 -15.05
N ALA A 393 3.12 25.17 -15.11
CA ALA A 393 2.80 26.31 -15.98
C ALA A 393 2.77 25.93 -17.48
N LYS A 394 3.71 25.09 -17.92
CA LYS A 394 3.75 24.56 -19.30
C LYS A 394 2.53 23.67 -19.59
N LEU A 395 2.14 22.82 -18.63
CA LEU A 395 0.95 21.98 -18.78
C LEU A 395 -0.33 22.81 -18.90
N ASP A 396 -0.44 23.91 -18.15
CA ASP A 396 -1.57 24.83 -18.23
C ASP A 396 -1.65 25.54 -19.59
N SER A 397 -0.51 25.93 -20.17
CA SER A 397 -0.47 26.49 -21.53
C SER A 397 -0.84 25.46 -22.60
N ASP A 398 -0.38 24.23 -22.45
CA ASP A 398 -0.68 23.14 -23.40
C ASP A 398 -2.16 22.73 -23.34
N ASN A 399 -2.77 22.76 -22.16
CA ASN A 399 -4.21 22.49 -22.00
C ASN A 399 -5.07 23.62 -22.58
N LYS A 400 -4.67 24.90 -22.45
CA LYS A 400 -5.40 26.05 -23.01
C LYS A 400 -5.31 26.15 -24.54
N SER A 401 -4.27 25.56 -25.14
CA SER A 401 -4.03 25.58 -26.59
C SER A 401 -4.67 24.41 -27.36
N ARG A 402 -5.23 23.40 -26.66
CA ARG A 402 -6.02 22.35 -27.32
C ARG A 402 -7.38 22.91 -27.76
N PRO A 403 -7.75 22.84 -29.06
CA PRO A 403 -9.08 23.24 -29.51
C PRO A 403 -10.13 22.36 -28.84
N SER A 404 -11.17 22.97 -28.28
CA SER A 404 -12.32 22.26 -27.72
C SER A 404 -12.92 21.36 -28.80
N GLU A 405 -12.86 20.05 -28.63
CA GLU A 405 -13.65 19.13 -29.45
C GLU A 405 -15.13 19.50 -29.27
N LYS A 406 -15.70 20.11 -30.31
CA LYS A 406 -17.13 20.40 -30.39
C LYS A 406 -17.86 19.07 -30.30
N SER A 407 -18.77 18.93 -29.34
CA SER A 407 -19.79 17.89 -29.35
C SER A 407 -20.46 17.83 -30.73
N PRO A 408 -20.59 16.64 -31.36
CA PRO A 408 -21.34 16.53 -32.60
C PRO A 408 -22.80 16.87 -32.31
N GLY A 409 -23.29 17.94 -32.94
CA GLY A 409 -24.68 18.36 -32.86
C GLY A 409 -25.60 17.24 -33.34
N HIS A 410 -26.66 16.99 -32.57
CA HIS A 410 -27.83 16.28 -33.06
C HIS A 410 -28.40 17.08 -34.23
N GLY A 411 -28.28 16.53 -35.44
CA GLY A 411 -29.11 16.93 -36.57
C GLY A 411 -30.45 16.22 -36.42
N ASP A 412 -31.49 17.00 -36.16
CA ASP A 412 -32.87 16.54 -36.21
C ASP A 412 -33.24 16.16 -37.65
N ALA A 413 -33.90 15.02 -37.79
CA ALA A 413 -34.61 14.57 -38.98
C ALA A 413 -36.10 14.92 -38.86
#